data_AF-A0A3P3XYL2-F1
#
_entry.id   AF-A0A3P3XYL2-F1
#
_cell.length_a   1.000
_cell.length_b   1.000
_cell.length_c   1.000
_cell.angle_alpha   90.00
_cell.angle_beta   90.00
_cell.angle_gamma   90.00
#
_symmetry.space_group_name_H-M   'P 1'
#
loop_
_entity.id
_entity.type
_entity.pdbx_description
1 polymer ?
#
loop_
_entity_poly.entity_id
_entity_poly.type
_entity_poly.pdbx_seq_one_letter_code
_entity_poly.pdbx_strand_id
1 'polypeptide(L)'
;MGESGRPRTAFVSGCYDILHAGHVQFFTEARALADRLVVSFASAEVLMAHKQRRPSIPDDHKKALILALRVVDEVVVGQGRELGLDFKDDFLRIRPDLLVVTTDDKYGIIKRDLCDQVGASYIVLPKTPPLFTPTSTTEIVRNIRAPSVCPLRVDFAGGWLDVPRFAVPGAFIVNCAISPAVTLNEWPYELKSGLGGSAAWAMLNGANGVESELNLGVGWQDPAIVSEGGLCVWKSGDTPELEIKTDGKLLRGVMSLFWTGQQHHTPGAANDIRDYQAIAKAGRVARDAVWSNSLTLLADAVRLSYDLQLAEDMNRLPGDANCPVKLPVNPLAFKYCGGGHGGYAVYLFQSEDDRDRVCSDVQGFRPIEPSTRGCR
;
A
#
# COMPACT_ATOMS: atom_id res chain seq x y z
N MET A 1 -48.44 22.01 -38.95
CA MET A 1 -46.98 22.06 -39.13
C MET A 1 -46.40 22.40 -37.77
N GLY A 2 -45.96 21.40 -37.01
CA GLY A 2 -45.42 21.60 -35.67
C GLY A 2 -44.01 22.17 -35.75
N GLU A 3 -43.72 23.20 -34.95
CA GLU A 3 -42.37 23.75 -34.79
C GLU A 3 -41.42 22.63 -34.37
N SER A 4 -40.51 22.24 -35.26
CA SER A 4 -39.41 21.35 -34.91
C SER A 4 -38.45 22.14 -34.01
N GLY A 5 -38.70 22.12 -32.70
CA GLY A 5 -37.82 22.71 -31.69
C GLY A 5 -36.40 22.15 -31.83
N ARG A 6 -35.39 22.98 -31.52
CA ARG A 6 -33.98 22.56 -31.56
C ARG A 6 -33.79 21.28 -30.70
N PRO A 7 -32.96 20.31 -31.13
CA PRO A 7 -32.69 19.11 -30.34
C PRO A 7 -32.17 19.49 -28.95
N ARG A 8 -32.76 18.92 -27.89
CA ARG A 8 -32.31 19.19 -26.52
C ARG A 8 -30.90 18.66 -26.35
N THR A 9 -29.99 19.45 -25.82
CA THR A 9 -28.57 19.10 -25.68
C THR A 9 -28.16 18.96 -24.22
N ALA A 10 -27.68 17.78 -23.84
CA ALA A 10 -27.00 17.53 -22.57
C ALA A 10 -25.49 17.72 -22.73
N PHE A 11 -24.88 18.23 -21.68
CA PHE A 11 -23.44 18.41 -21.55
C PHE A 11 -22.96 17.72 -20.28
N VAL A 12 -21.88 16.95 -20.37
CA VAL A 12 -21.19 16.34 -19.21
C VAL A 12 -19.72 16.73 -19.22
N SER A 13 -19.11 16.86 -18.04
CA SER A 13 -17.69 17.15 -17.90
C SER A 13 -17.01 16.21 -16.92
N GLY A 14 -15.75 15.85 -17.19
CA GLY A 14 -14.95 15.02 -16.31
C GLY A 14 -13.48 14.91 -16.74
N CYS A 15 -12.70 14.05 -16.09
CA CYS A 15 -11.33 13.77 -16.53
C CYS A 15 -11.27 12.65 -17.58
N TYR A 16 -12.17 11.66 -17.44
CA TYR A 16 -12.29 10.46 -18.29
C TYR A 16 -10.95 9.85 -18.71
N ASP A 17 -10.05 9.68 -17.74
CA ASP A 17 -8.64 9.36 -17.98
C ASP A 17 -8.45 7.94 -18.54
N ILE A 18 -9.05 6.93 -17.88
CA ILE A 18 -9.22 5.58 -18.42
C ILE A 18 -10.71 5.28 -18.45
N LEU A 19 -11.24 5.02 -19.64
CA LEU A 19 -12.65 4.66 -19.82
C LEU A 19 -12.95 3.27 -19.23
N HIS A 20 -14.12 3.14 -18.61
CA HIS A 20 -14.66 1.89 -18.09
C HIS A 20 -16.18 1.93 -18.19
N ALA A 21 -16.86 0.80 -17.97
CA ALA A 21 -18.29 0.67 -18.21
C ALA A 21 -19.15 1.62 -17.36
N GLY A 22 -18.66 2.04 -16.18
CA GLY A 22 -19.31 3.08 -15.38
C GLY A 22 -19.43 4.44 -16.08
N HIS A 23 -18.42 4.85 -16.87
CA HIS A 23 -18.53 6.04 -17.70
C HIS A 23 -19.59 5.88 -18.80
N VAL A 24 -19.67 4.70 -19.42
CA VAL A 24 -20.68 4.41 -20.46
C VAL A 24 -22.09 4.43 -19.87
N GLN A 25 -22.29 3.86 -18.68
CA GLN A 25 -23.57 3.94 -17.96
C GLN A 25 -23.95 5.39 -17.67
N PHE A 26 -23.04 6.19 -17.11
CA PHE A 26 -23.28 7.61 -16.85
C PHE A 26 -23.61 8.41 -18.12
N PHE A 27 -22.88 8.20 -19.22
CA PHE A 27 -23.17 8.85 -20.51
C PHE A 27 -24.53 8.41 -21.07
N THR A 28 -24.91 7.15 -20.89
CA THR A 28 -26.22 6.64 -21.33
C THR A 28 -27.36 7.30 -20.55
N GLU A 29 -27.21 7.42 -19.23
CA GLU A 29 -28.19 8.09 -18.36
C GLU A 29 -28.28 9.59 -18.66
N ALA A 30 -27.16 10.26 -18.90
CA ALA A 30 -27.15 11.66 -19.32
C ALA A 30 -27.80 11.85 -20.71
N ARG A 31 -27.50 10.95 -21.66
CA ARG A 31 -28.11 10.95 -22.99
C ARG A 31 -29.62 10.73 -22.93
N ALA A 32 -30.14 9.94 -21.99
CA ALA A 32 -31.58 9.71 -21.84
C ALA A 32 -32.39 10.96 -21.47
N LEU A 33 -31.73 12.04 -21.01
CA LEU A 33 -32.38 13.32 -20.67
C LEU A 33 -32.49 14.30 -21.85
N ALA A 34 -31.87 14.00 -22.99
CA ALA A 34 -31.67 14.93 -24.09
C ALA A 34 -31.63 14.23 -25.46
N ASP A 35 -31.74 14.98 -26.54
CA ASP A 35 -31.65 14.50 -27.93
C ASP A 35 -30.22 14.49 -28.48
N ARG A 36 -29.26 15.06 -27.74
CA ARG A 36 -27.84 15.14 -28.08
C ARG A 36 -27.00 15.14 -26.80
N LEU A 37 -25.85 14.46 -26.79
CA LEU A 37 -24.87 14.51 -25.70
C LEU A 37 -23.51 15.04 -26.17
N VAL A 38 -23.05 16.09 -25.50
CA VAL A 38 -21.68 16.61 -25.58
C VAL A 38 -20.90 16.16 -24.36
N VAL A 39 -19.75 15.54 -24.56
CA VAL A 39 -18.83 15.12 -23.49
C VAL A 39 -17.59 16.01 -23.51
N SER A 40 -17.29 16.65 -22.39
CA SER A 40 -16.05 17.40 -22.19
C SER A 40 -15.09 16.62 -21.31
N PHE A 41 -13.81 16.58 -21.68
CA PHE A 41 -12.77 16.12 -20.78
C PHE A 41 -11.63 17.13 -20.61
N ALA A 42 -11.07 17.19 -19.41
CA ALA A 42 -9.93 18.03 -19.10
C ALA A 42 -8.68 17.60 -19.89
N SER A 43 -8.03 18.56 -20.57
CA SER A 43 -6.77 18.35 -21.28
C SER A 43 -5.63 17.92 -20.35
N ALA A 44 -4.56 17.40 -20.95
CA ALA A 44 -3.33 17.05 -20.24
C ALA A 44 -2.75 18.22 -19.45
N GLU A 45 -2.79 19.44 -20.00
CA GLU A 45 -2.31 20.66 -19.35
C GLU A 45 -3.15 21.03 -18.12
N VAL A 46 -4.48 20.96 -18.24
CA VAL A 46 -5.42 21.22 -17.14
C VAL A 46 -5.24 20.19 -16.03
N LEU A 47 -5.09 18.91 -16.36
CA LEU A 47 -4.81 17.85 -15.40
C LEU A 47 -3.46 18.05 -14.70
N MET A 48 -2.43 18.49 -15.42
CA MET A 48 -1.14 18.82 -14.82
C MET A 48 -1.26 19.99 -13.85
N ALA A 49 -1.93 21.07 -14.25
CA ALA A 49 -2.08 22.27 -13.43
C ALA A 49 -2.89 22.03 -12.14
N HIS A 50 -3.97 21.24 -12.21
CA HIS A 50 -4.89 21.06 -11.08
C HIS A 50 -4.65 19.79 -10.26
N LYS A 51 -4.11 18.74 -10.88
CA LYS A 51 -3.93 17.43 -10.25
C LYS A 51 -2.47 16.97 -10.18
N GLN A 52 -1.52 17.79 -10.66
CA GLN A 52 -0.07 17.50 -10.67
C GLN A 52 0.27 16.11 -11.23
N ARG A 53 -0.53 15.65 -12.20
CA ARG A 53 -0.36 14.33 -12.81
C ARG A 53 -0.60 14.39 -14.31
N ARG A 54 0.14 13.57 -15.06
CA ARG A 54 -0.14 13.32 -16.48
C ARG A 54 -1.39 12.45 -16.60
N PRO A 55 -2.18 12.60 -17.69
CA PRO A 55 -3.18 11.62 -18.04
C PRO A 55 -2.51 10.29 -18.41
N SER A 56 -3.23 9.20 -18.18
CA SER A 56 -2.85 7.84 -18.56
C SER A 56 -3.00 7.62 -20.07
N ILE A 57 -3.96 8.29 -20.70
CA ILE A 57 -4.23 8.23 -22.14
C ILE A 57 -4.05 9.63 -22.76
N PRO A 58 -3.32 9.79 -23.88
CA PRO A 58 -3.21 11.05 -24.61
C PRO A 58 -4.58 11.66 -24.98
N ASP A 59 -4.65 12.99 -25.11
CA ASP A 59 -5.92 13.71 -25.32
C ASP A 59 -6.61 13.33 -26.65
N ASP A 60 -5.86 13.16 -27.73
CA ASP A 60 -6.36 12.71 -29.03
C ASP A 60 -6.93 11.29 -28.98
N HIS A 61 -6.27 10.38 -28.25
CA HIS A 61 -6.76 9.03 -28.00
C HIS A 61 -8.04 9.03 -27.16
N LYS A 62 -8.09 9.80 -26.05
CA LYS A 62 -9.31 9.96 -25.23
C LYS A 62 -10.46 10.47 -26.09
N LYS A 63 -10.21 11.50 -26.89
CA LYS A 63 -11.20 12.07 -27.81
C LYS A 63 -11.74 11.01 -28.76
N ALA A 64 -10.87 10.28 -29.47
CA ALA A 64 -11.28 9.24 -30.40
C ALA A 64 -12.11 8.12 -29.73
N LEU A 65 -11.70 7.67 -28.54
CA LEU A 65 -12.41 6.62 -27.79
C LEU A 65 -13.80 7.08 -27.32
N ILE A 66 -13.92 8.30 -26.79
CA ILE A 66 -15.20 8.83 -26.32
C ILE A 66 -16.15 9.09 -27.50
N LEU A 67 -15.66 9.65 -28.61
CA LEU A 67 -16.45 9.86 -29.84
C LEU A 67 -16.97 8.56 -30.46
N ALA A 68 -16.28 7.43 -30.26
CA ALA A 68 -16.72 6.14 -30.78
C ALA A 68 -17.92 5.55 -30.00
N LEU A 69 -18.24 6.08 -28.82
CA LEU A 69 -19.38 5.62 -28.02
C LEU A 69 -20.69 6.08 -28.67
N ARG A 70 -21.57 5.12 -28.97
CA ARG A 70 -22.87 5.36 -29.63
C ARG A 70 -23.75 6.45 -29.01
N VAL A 71 -23.61 6.69 -27.71
CA VAL A 71 -24.42 7.66 -26.96
C VAL A 71 -23.85 9.08 -27.01
N VAL A 72 -22.65 9.27 -27.54
CA VAL A 72 -21.94 10.56 -27.58
C VAL A 72 -22.03 11.15 -28.99
N ASP A 73 -22.46 12.41 -29.08
CA ASP A 73 -22.62 13.12 -30.36
C ASP A 73 -21.46 14.09 -30.65
N GLU A 74 -20.83 14.64 -29.61
CA GLU A 74 -19.67 15.53 -29.73
C GLU A 74 -18.74 15.38 -28.52
N VAL A 75 -17.43 15.55 -28.74
CA VAL A 75 -16.43 15.60 -27.67
C VAL A 75 -15.61 16.88 -27.76
N VAL A 76 -15.52 17.58 -26.64
CA VAL A 76 -14.71 18.80 -26.47
C VAL A 76 -13.57 18.54 -25.47
N VAL A 77 -12.47 19.25 -25.67
CA VAL A 77 -11.29 19.15 -24.81
C VAL A 77 -11.21 20.43 -23.99
N GLY A 78 -11.47 20.32 -22.68
CA GLY A 78 -11.43 21.43 -21.75
C GLY A 78 -10.00 21.96 -21.57
N GLN A 79 -9.79 23.23 -21.90
CA GLN A 79 -8.50 23.92 -21.82
C GLN A 79 -8.51 25.06 -20.79
N GLY A 80 -9.67 25.38 -20.22
CA GLY A 80 -9.82 26.42 -19.21
C GLY A 80 -9.04 26.10 -17.93
N ARG A 81 -8.46 27.12 -17.32
CA ARG A 81 -7.68 27.01 -16.06
C ARG A 81 -8.50 27.35 -14.82
N GLU A 82 -9.76 27.71 -14.99
CA GLU A 82 -10.68 27.96 -13.87
C GLU A 82 -11.07 26.61 -13.24
N LEU A 83 -10.74 26.44 -11.95
CA LEU A 83 -10.92 25.16 -11.27
C LEU A 83 -12.39 24.75 -11.25
N GLY A 84 -12.69 23.58 -11.82
CA GLY A 84 -14.05 23.04 -11.93
C GLY A 84 -14.83 23.53 -13.15
N LEU A 85 -14.26 24.42 -13.96
CA LEU A 85 -14.85 25.03 -15.15
C LEU A 85 -13.87 25.04 -16.34
N ASP A 86 -13.08 23.98 -16.51
CA ASP A 86 -12.13 23.82 -17.63
C ASP A 86 -12.81 23.82 -19.01
N PHE A 87 -14.13 23.64 -19.03
CA PHE A 87 -14.99 23.58 -20.20
C PHE A 87 -15.84 24.85 -20.41
N LYS A 88 -15.60 25.92 -19.64
CA LYS A 88 -16.45 27.13 -19.62
C LYS A 88 -16.66 27.75 -21.00
N ASP A 89 -15.58 27.99 -21.75
CA ASP A 89 -15.67 28.66 -23.05
C ASP A 89 -16.45 27.82 -24.07
N ASP A 90 -16.24 26.49 -24.07
CA ASP A 90 -17.01 25.56 -24.88
C ASP A 90 -18.48 25.52 -24.46
N PHE A 91 -18.77 25.56 -23.16
CA PHE A 91 -20.13 25.55 -22.64
C PHE A 91 -20.90 26.82 -23.05
N LEU A 92 -20.26 28.00 -22.92
CA LEU A 92 -20.83 29.28 -23.35
C LEU A 92 -21.07 29.35 -24.86
N ARG A 93 -20.19 28.72 -25.65
CA ARG A 93 -20.31 28.62 -27.11
C ARG A 93 -21.41 27.65 -27.55
N ILE A 94 -21.48 26.47 -26.93
CA ILE A 94 -22.42 25.40 -27.30
C ILE A 94 -23.84 25.71 -26.80
N ARG A 95 -23.97 26.41 -25.66
CA ARG A 95 -25.26 26.76 -25.03
C ARG A 95 -26.19 25.54 -24.87
N PRO A 96 -25.75 24.48 -24.17
CA PRO A 96 -26.55 23.29 -23.95
C PRO A 96 -27.79 23.60 -23.10
N ASP A 97 -28.77 22.71 -23.12
CA ASP A 97 -29.97 22.82 -22.28
C ASP A 97 -29.74 22.26 -20.88
N LEU A 98 -28.83 21.29 -20.74
CA LEU A 98 -28.55 20.60 -19.48
C LEU A 98 -27.04 20.49 -19.23
N LEU A 99 -26.61 20.77 -18.00
CA LEU A 99 -25.33 20.30 -17.46
C LEU A 99 -25.63 19.15 -16.50
N VAL A 100 -25.24 17.94 -16.89
CA VAL A 100 -25.51 16.72 -16.13
C VAL A 100 -24.27 16.31 -15.35
N VAL A 101 -24.43 16.06 -14.04
CA VAL A 101 -23.33 15.69 -13.14
C VAL A 101 -23.72 14.49 -12.27
N THR A 102 -22.72 13.89 -11.62
CA THR A 102 -22.93 12.88 -10.56
C THR A 102 -23.13 13.55 -9.20
N THR A 103 -23.66 12.81 -8.22
CA THR A 103 -23.79 13.27 -6.82
C THR A 103 -22.49 13.72 -6.16
N ASP A 104 -21.35 13.26 -6.66
CA ASP A 104 -20.04 13.51 -6.07
C ASP A 104 -19.38 14.81 -6.60
N ASP A 105 -20.13 15.64 -7.33
CA ASP A 105 -19.66 16.93 -7.84
C ASP A 105 -19.36 17.94 -6.72
N LYS A 106 -18.17 18.55 -6.77
CA LYS A 106 -17.66 19.48 -5.74
C LYS A 106 -17.84 20.95 -6.11
N TYR A 107 -18.31 21.26 -7.32
CA TYR A 107 -18.29 22.60 -7.91
C TYR A 107 -19.70 23.09 -8.27
N GLY A 108 -20.73 22.55 -7.61
CA GLY A 108 -22.12 22.80 -7.98
C GLY A 108 -22.56 24.27 -7.92
N ILE A 109 -21.97 25.10 -7.04
CA ILE A 109 -22.27 26.54 -6.97
C ILE A 109 -21.86 27.23 -8.29
N ILE A 110 -20.56 27.20 -8.61
CA ILE A 110 -20.02 27.87 -9.80
C ILE A 110 -20.56 27.27 -11.11
N LYS A 111 -20.89 25.97 -11.13
CA LYS A 111 -21.52 25.33 -12.29
C LYS A 111 -22.98 25.75 -12.49
N ARG A 112 -23.73 26.02 -11.41
CA ARG A 112 -25.08 26.59 -11.49
C ARG A 112 -25.02 28.01 -12.04
N ASP A 113 -24.09 28.84 -11.55
CA ASP A 113 -23.89 30.20 -12.06
C ASP A 113 -23.54 30.22 -13.56
N LEU A 114 -22.77 29.22 -14.03
CA LEU A 114 -22.48 29.06 -15.46
C LEU A 114 -23.72 28.62 -16.25
N CYS A 115 -24.52 27.71 -15.71
CA CYS A 115 -25.78 27.29 -16.32
C CYS A 115 -26.74 28.47 -16.52
N ASP A 116 -26.88 29.34 -15.51
CA ASP A 116 -27.77 30.51 -15.55
C ASP A 116 -27.40 31.48 -16.68
N GLN A 117 -26.11 31.62 -17.01
CA GLN A 117 -25.64 32.49 -18.10
C GLN A 117 -26.12 32.06 -19.50
N VAL A 118 -26.42 30.77 -19.69
CA VAL A 118 -26.88 30.23 -20.98
C VAL A 118 -28.33 29.75 -20.95
N GLY A 119 -28.98 29.76 -19.78
CA GLY A 119 -30.32 29.23 -19.57
C GLY A 119 -30.37 27.70 -19.49
N ALA A 120 -29.26 27.05 -19.10
CA ALA A 120 -29.20 25.60 -18.92
C ALA A 120 -29.72 25.20 -17.54
N SER A 121 -30.19 23.95 -17.40
CA SER A 121 -30.48 23.36 -16.08
C SER A 121 -29.30 22.53 -15.56
N TYR A 122 -28.95 22.72 -14.29
CA TYR A 122 -27.98 21.86 -13.60
C TYR A 122 -28.69 20.62 -13.04
N ILE A 123 -28.37 19.43 -13.56
CA ILE A 123 -29.01 18.17 -13.18
C ILE A 123 -28.00 17.26 -12.48
N VAL A 124 -28.32 16.86 -11.25
CA VAL A 124 -27.59 15.82 -10.53
C VAL A 124 -28.29 14.48 -10.74
N LEU A 125 -27.63 13.54 -11.39
CA LEU A 125 -28.16 12.19 -11.54
C LEU A 125 -28.10 11.45 -10.19
N PRO A 126 -29.18 10.75 -9.79
CA PRO A 126 -29.15 9.89 -8.61
C PRO A 126 -28.20 8.71 -8.84
N LYS A 127 -27.65 8.15 -7.76
CA LYS A 127 -26.84 6.92 -7.86
C LYS A 127 -27.74 5.76 -8.30
N THR A 128 -27.54 5.27 -9.52
CA THR A 128 -28.18 4.07 -10.03
C THR A 128 -27.35 2.84 -9.65
N PRO A 129 -27.97 1.65 -9.48
CA PRO A 129 -27.24 0.41 -9.32
C PRO A 129 -26.30 0.18 -10.52
N PRO A 130 -25.06 -0.26 -10.28
CA PRO A 130 -24.10 -0.49 -11.35
C PRO A 130 -24.56 -1.67 -12.21
N LEU A 131 -24.57 -1.50 -13.53
CA LEU A 131 -24.94 -2.56 -14.48
C LEU A 131 -23.80 -3.57 -14.73
N PHE A 132 -22.59 -3.23 -14.29
CA PHE A 132 -21.37 -4.01 -14.44
C PHE A 132 -20.65 -4.09 -13.10
N THR A 133 -19.71 -5.03 -12.96
CA THR A 133 -18.82 -5.05 -11.78
C THR A 133 -18.18 -3.66 -11.62
N PRO A 134 -18.37 -3.00 -10.46
CA PRO A 134 -17.85 -1.65 -10.24
C PRO A 134 -16.33 -1.59 -10.39
N THR A 135 -15.83 -0.52 -11.00
CA THR A 135 -14.40 -0.20 -11.04
C THR A 135 -14.20 1.30 -11.21
N SER A 136 -12.97 1.77 -10.97
CA SER A 136 -12.57 3.16 -11.17
C SER A 136 -11.23 3.25 -11.91
N THR A 137 -10.93 4.40 -12.53
CA THR A 137 -9.58 4.65 -13.09
C THR A 137 -8.49 4.42 -12.05
N THR A 138 -8.69 4.86 -10.81
CA THR A 138 -7.72 4.67 -9.71
C THR A 138 -7.49 3.18 -9.45
N GLU A 139 -8.55 2.39 -9.41
CA GLU A 139 -8.48 0.94 -9.19
C GLU A 139 -7.82 0.20 -10.37
N ILE A 140 -8.12 0.59 -11.61
CA ILE A 140 -7.48 0.02 -12.80
C ILE A 140 -5.97 0.28 -12.77
N VAL A 141 -5.55 1.53 -12.54
CA VAL A 141 -4.12 1.88 -12.44
C VAL A 141 -3.47 1.15 -11.27
N ARG A 142 -4.16 1.05 -10.14
CA ARG A 142 -3.72 0.31 -8.96
C ARG A 142 -3.48 -1.16 -9.27
N ASN A 143 -4.41 -1.82 -9.96
CA ASN A 143 -4.29 -3.23 -10.35
C ASN A 143 -3.17 -3.46 -11.37
N ILE A 144 -2.95 -2.51 -12.29
CA ILE A 144 -1.84 -2.59 -13.27
C ILE A 144 -0.47 -2.47 -12.57
N ARG A 145 -0.37 -1.63 -11.54
CA ARG A 145 0.88 -1.41 -10.79
C ARG A 145 1.14 -2.44 -9.70
N ALA A 146 0.15 -3.26 -9.36
CA ALA A 146 0.29 -4.22 -8.28
C ALA A 146 1.35 -5.28 -8.63
N PRO A 147 2.38 -5.48 -7.79
CA PRO A 147 3.32 -6.59 -7.97
C PRO A 147 2.58 -7.93 -7.87
N SER A 148 3.02 -8.93 -8.64
CA SER A 148 2.47 -10.29 -8.58
C SER A 148 3.08 -11.15 -7.46
N VAL A 149 4.23 -10.74 -6.94
CA VAL A 149 5.00 -11.42 -5.90
C VAL A 149 5.51 -10.37 -4.93
N CYS A 150 5.39 -10.62 -3.62
CA CYS A 150 5.89 -9.70 -2.61
C CYS A 150 6.64 -10.43 -1.49
N PRO A 151 7.82 -9.96 -1.05
CA PRO A 151 8.47 -10.57 0.10
C PRO A 151 7.69 -10.29 1.38
N LEU A 152 7.91 -11.13 2.39
CA LEU A 152 7.59 -10.78 3.77
C LEU A 152 8.85 -10.25 4.45
N ARG A 153 8.80 -10.01 5.77
CA ARG A 153 9.95 -9.51 6.51
C ARG A 153 10.11 -10.16 7.89
N VAL A 154 11.33 -10.09 8.40
CA VAL A 154 11.68 -10.31 9.82
C VAL A 154 12.37 -9.07 10.37
N ASP A 155 12.29 -8.86 11.69
CA ASP A 155 13.09 -7.84 12.39
C ASP A 155 14.03 -8.48 13.41
N PHE A 156 15.23 -7.92 13.53
CA PHE A 156 16.25 -8.40 14.45
C PHE A 156 16.29 -7.57 15.73
N ALA A 157 16.15 -6.24 15.63
CA ALA A 157 16.11 -5.34 16.78
C ALA A 157 15.50 -3.98 16.42
N GLY A 158 15.14 -3.22 17.45
CA GLY A 158 14.59 -1.87 17.30
C GLY A 158 13.12 -1.80 16.89
N GLY A 159 12.39 -2.92 16.90
CA GLY A 159 10.94 -2.92 16.64
C GLY A 159 10.19 -1.96 17.57
N TRP A 160 9.05 -1.43 17.12
CA TRP A 160 8.26 -0.36 17.74
C TRP A 160 8.82 1.05 17.57
N LEU A 161 10.12 1.23 17.32
CA LEU A 161 10.70 2.56 17.10
C LEU A 161 10.34 3.15 15.72
N ASP A 162 9.73 2.34 14.86
CA ASP A 162 9.08 2.74 13.62
C ASP A 162 7.65 3.26 13.83
N VAL A 163 7.10 3.19 15.05
CA VAL A 163 5.84 3.84 15.40
C VAL A 163 6.16 5.29 15.79
N PRO A 164 5.63 6.33 15.10
CA PRO A 164 6.01 7.72 15.33
C PRO A 164 5.96 8.16 16.81
N ARG A 165 4.92 7.75 17.54
CA ARG A 165 4.74 8.10 18.96
C ARG A 165 5.80 7.51 19.91
N PHE A 166 6.49 6.46 19.48
CA PHE A 166 7.51 5.73 20.26
C PHE A 166 8.92 5.91 19.67
N ALA A 167 9.06 6.74 18.64
CA ALA A 167 10.33 7.00 17.98
C ALA A 167 11.34 7.59 18.97
N VAL A 168 12.57 7.08 18.93
CA VAL A 168 13.69 7.57 19.74
C VAL A 168 14.76 8.15 18.80
N PRO A 169 15.06 9.46 18.88
CA PRO A 169 16.11 10.07 18.06
C PRO A 169 17.46 9.37 18.21
N GLY A 170 18.12 9.08 17.09
CA GLY A 170 19.41 8.36 17.07
C GLY A 170 19.32 6.86 17.38
N ALA A 171 18.10 6.29 17.42
CA ALA A 171 17.88 4.85 17.46
C ALA A 171 17.63 4.28 16.06
N PHE A 172 17.72 2.95 15.95
CA PHE A 172 17.67 2.26 14.67
C PHE A 172 16.76 1.03 14.71
N ILE A 173 16.16 0.73 13.57
CA ILE A 173 15.39 -0.49 13.32
C ILE A 173 16.16 -1.32 12.29
N VAL A 174 16.38 -2.60 12.58
CA VAL A 174 17.09 -3.52 11.67
C VAL A 174 16.17 -4.66 11.29
N ASN A 175 15.86 -4.74 10.00
CA ASN A 175 14.93 -5.74 9.44
C ASN A 175 15.43 -6.25 8.09
N CYS A 176 14.89 -7.39 7.66
CA CYS A 176 15.25 -8.01 6.40
C CYS A 176 14.00 -8.51 5.69
N ALA A 177 13.91 -8.22 4.40
CA ALA A 177 12.95 -8.89 3.53
C ALA A 177 13.37 -10.34 3.32
N ILE A 178 12.41 -11.26 3.31
CA ILE A 178 12.67 -12.71 3.29
C ILE A 178 12.02 -13.41 2.10
N SER A 179 12.59 -14.56 1.76
CA SER A 179 12.00 -15.55 0.87
C SER A 179 11.80 -16.89 1.60
N PRO A 180 10.84 -17.75 1.20
CA PRO A 180 9.95 -17.60 0.04
C PRO A 180 9.03 -16.36 0.10
N ALA A 181 8.80 -15.74 -1.05
CA ALA A 181 7.86 -14.62 -1.17
C ALA A 181 6.41 -15.13 -1.21
N VAL A 182 5.45 -14.22 -1.12
CA VAL A 182 4.01 -14.50 -1.18
C VAL A 182 3.40 -13.99 -2.48
N THR A 183 2.30 -14.62 -2.89
CA THR A 183 1.40 -14.16 -3.96
C THR A 183 -0.04 -14.20 -3.46
N LEU A 184 -0.98 -13.66 -4.23
CA LEU A 184 -2.41 -13.79 -3.89
C LEU A 184 -2.92 -15.24 -3.94
N ASN A 185 -2.23 -16.12 -4.66
CA ASN A 185 -2.63 -17.53 -4.83
C ASN A 185 -1.81 -18.48 -3.96
N GLU A 186 -0.60 -18.08 -3.57
CA GLU A 186 0.34 -18.89 -2.82
C GLU A 186 0.86 -18.12 -1.61
N TRP A 187 0.46 -18.58 -0.43
CA TRP A 187 0.81 -17.94 0.82
C TRP A 187 1.35 -18.99 1.80
N PRO A 188 2.67 -19.27 1.79
CA PRO A 188 3.24 -20.39 2.55
C PRO A 188 3.35 -20.13 4.06
N TYR A 189 2.90 -18.98 4.58
CA TYR A 189 3.01 -18.60 5.99
C TYR A 189 1.65 -18.53 6.68
N GLU A 190 1.63 -18.63 8.01
CA GLU A 190 0.38 -18.44 8.73
C GLU A 190 -0.08 -16.97 8.69
N LEU A 191 -1.40 -16.77 8.78
CA LEU A 191 -1.99 -15.43 8.92
C LEU A 191 -1.72 -14.87 10.32
N LYS A 192 -1.65 -13.52 10.41
CA LYS A 192 -1.27 -12.81 11.65
C LYS A 192 0.03 -13.39 12.23
N SER A 193 1.07 -13.36 11.41
CA SER A 193 2.35 -14.02 11.66
C SER A 193 3.43 -13.12 12.27
N GLY A 194 3.21 -11.80 12.29
CA GLY A 194 4.26 -10.83 12.66
C GLY A 194 5.31 -10.59 11.57
N LEU A 195 5.06 -11.07 10.34
CA LEU A 195 6.00 -11.00 9.20
C LEU A 195 5.65 -9.88 8.18
N GLY A 196 4.79 -8.93 8.53
CA GLY A 196 4.34 -7.87 7.61
C GLY A 196 3.34 -8.32 6.55
N GLY A 197 2.54 -9.36 6.83
CA GLY A 197 1.58 -9.92 5.88
C GLY A 197 0.49 -8.95 5.41
N SER A 198 0.03 -8.03 6.26
CA SER A 198 -0.94 -6.99 5.88
C SER A 198 -0.36 -6.03 4.83
N ALA A 199 0.88 -5.60 5.02
CA ALA A 199 1.58 -4.72 4.08
C ALA A 199 1.80 -5.43 2.74
N ALA A 200 2.28 -6.68 2.75
CA ALA A 200 2.45 -7.48 1.53
C ALA A 200 1.12 -7.71 0.79
N TRP A 201 0.04 -8.03 1.52
CA TRP A 201 -1.29 -8.17 0.93
C TRP A 201 -1.79 -6.86 0.31
N ALA A 202 -1.59 -5.74 0.99
CA ALA A 202 -1.97 -4.42 0.48
C ALA A 202 -1.23 -4.10 -0.83
N MET A 203 0.08 -4.36 -0.88
CA MET A 203 0.91 -4.18 -2.08
C MET A 203 0.49 -5.11 -3.23
N LEU A 204 0.25 -6.40 -2.97
CA LEU A 204 -0.25 -7.35 -3.98
C LEU A 204 -1.62 -6.95 -4.55
N ASN A 205 -2.40 -6.16 -3.80
CA ASN A 205 -3.64 -5.55 -4.27
C ASN A 205 -3.43 -4.12 -4.79
N GLY A 206 -2.18 -3.65 -4.97
CA GLY A 206 -1.79 -2.36 -5.53
C GLY A 206 -1.97 -1.13 -4.62
N ALA A 207 -2.23 -1.30 -3.33
CA ALA A 207 -2.23 -0.18 -2.39
C ALA A 207 -0.79 0.25 -2.06
N ASN A 208 -0.58 1.55 -1.87
CA ASN A 208 0.66 2.07 -1.30
C ASN A 208 0.62 1.89 0.22
N GLY A 209 1.25 0.82 0.74
CA GLY A 209 1.15 0.42 2.15
C GLY A 209 1.70 1.45 3.14
N VAL A 210 2.75 2.21 2.77
CA VAL A 210 3.44 3.14 3.68
C VAL A 210 2.52 4.31 4.07
N GLU A 211 1.89 4.97 3.09
CA GLU A 211 0.99 6.10 3.35
C GLU A 211 -0.28 5.68 4.09
N SER A 212 -0.80 4.47 3.84
CA SER A 212 -1.97 3.98 4.57
C SER A 212 -1.67 3.69 6.05
N GLU A 213 -0.46 3.24 6.37
CA GLU A 213 -0.07 2.90 7.75
C GLU A 213 0.33 4.14 8.57
N LEU A 214 1.06 5.09 7.98
CA LEU A 214 1.39 6.36 8.64
C LEU A 214 0.15 7.13 9.09
N ASN A 215 -0.94 7.10 8.30
CA ASN A 215 -2.20 7.75 8.63
C ASN A 215 -2.97 7.07 9.78
N LEU A 216 -2.63 5.82 10.11
CA LEU A 216 -3.25 5.06 11.20
C LEU A 216 -2.42 5.12 12.50
N GLY A 217 -1.25 5.77 12.47
CA GLY A 217 -0.34 5.86 13.62
C GLY A 217 0.21 4.50 14.05
N VAL A 218 0.36 3.57 13.09
CA VAL A 218 1.01 2.27 13.24
C VAL A 218 2.44 2.32 12.69
N GLY A 219 3.25 1.29 12.97
CA GLY A 219 4.66 1.26 12.60
C GLY A 219 4.85 1.15 11.09
N TRP A 220 5.70 2.01 10.51
CA TRP A 220 5.89 2.09 9.05
C TRP A 220 6.84 1.03 8.48
N GLN A 221 7.47 0.20 9.32
CA GLN A 221 8.58 -0.64 8.87
C GLN A 221 8.14 -1.70 7.84
N ASP A 222 6.94 -2.26 7.99
CA ASP A 222 6.44 -3.38 7.18
C ASP A 222 6.40 -3.03 5.69
N PRO A 223 5.68 -1.97 5.27
CA PRO A 223 5.67 -1.59 3.87
C PRO A 223 7.02 -1.01 3.42
N ALA A 224 7.81 -0.39 4.30
CA ALA A 224 9.12 0.14 3.92
C ALA A 224 10.10 -0.98 3.51
N ILE A 225 10.23 -2.04 4.32
CA ILE A 225 11.14 -3.15 4.01
C ILE A 225 10.64 -4.03 2.87
N VAL A 226 9.33 -4.22 2.75
CA VAL A 226 8.75 -5.02 1.65
C VAL A 226 8.98 -4.34 0.29
N SER A 227 8.91 -3.00 0.24
CA SER A 227 9.22 -2.25 -0.98
C SER A 227 10.72 -2.20 -1.26
N GLU A 228 11.57 -2.05 -0.23
CA GLU A 228 13.02 -1.96 -0.44
C GLU A 228 13.69 -3.30 -0.76
N GLY A 229 13.37 -4.36 -0.01
CA GLY A 229 14.12 -5.61 -0.05
C GLY A 229 15.50 -5.53 0.65
N GLY A 230 16.13 -6.69 0.82
CA GLY A 230 17.45 -6.86 1.42
C GLY A 230 17.43 -6.77 2.94
N LEU A 231 18.62 -6.59 3.52
CA LEU A 231 18.81 -6.31 4.95
C LEU A 231 19.04 -4.81 5.12
N CYS A 232 18.17 -4.17 5.89
CA CYS A 232 18.11 -2.73 6.02
C CYS A 232 18.30 -2.27 7.47
N VAL A 233 18.95 -1.11 7.61
CA VAL A 233 19.00 -0.33 8.85
C VAL A 233 18.31 0.99 8.59
N TRP A 234 17.30 1.26 9.40
CA TRP A 234 16.49 2.47 9.31
C TRP A 234 16.69 3.31 10.55
N LYS A 235 16.67 4.64 10.40
CA LYS A 235 16.61 5.54 11.54
C LYS A 235 15.19 5.56 12.09
N SER A 236 15.09 5.56 13.42
CA SER A 236 13.84 5.76 14.13
C SER A 236 13.32 7.18 13.88
N GLY A 237 12.04 7.31 13.56
CA GLY A 237 11.41 8.60 13.28
C GLY A 237 9.99 8.45 12.75
N ASP A 238 9.39 9.59 12.39
CA ASP A 238 8.01 9.66 11.91
C ASP A 238 7.82 9.05 10.52
N THR A 239 8.90 8.95 9.74
CA THR A 239 8.89 8.43 8.37
C THR A 239 10.09 7.52 8.14
N PRO A 240 10.02 6.56 7.19
CA PRO A 240 11.14 5.69 6.89
C PRO A 240 12.35 6.48 6.39
N GLU A 241 13.47 6.43 7.12
CA GLU A 241 14.76 6.98 6.69
C GLU A 241 15.81 5.86 6.66
N LEU A 242 16.19 5.43 5.46
CA LEU A 242 17.14 4.34 5.25
C LEU A 242 18.59 4.82 5.46
N GLU A 243 19.32 4.20 6.39
CA GLU A 243 20.74 4.46 6.61
C GLU A 243 21.63 3.48 5.84
N ILE A 244 21.32 2.18 5.93
CA ILE A 244 22.14 1.12 5.34
C ILE A 244 21.23 0.13 4.63
N LYS A 245 21.63 -0.30 3.44
CA LYS A 245 21.03 -1.43 2.72
C LYS A 245 22.12 -2.37 2.24
N THR A 246 21.94 -3.66 2.49
CA THR A 246 22.83 -4.73 2.00
C THR A 246 22.01 -5.84 1.36
N ASP A 247 22.68 -6.75 0.66
CA ASP A 247 22.05 -7.93 0.07
C ASP A 247 21.74 -9.04 1.10
N GLY A 248 22.03 -8.79 2.38
CA GLY A 248 21.84 -9.75 3.46
C GLY A 248 22.78 -10.96 3.41
N LYS A 249 23.92 -10.90 2.69
CA LYS A 249 24.83 -12.05 2.54
C LYS A 249 25.21 -12.74 3.86
N LEU A 250 25.37 -11.98 4.95
CA LEU A 250 25.68 -12.54 6.27
C LEU A 250 24.58 -13.42 6.88
N LEU A 251 23.36 -13.36 6.34
CA LEU A 251 22.18 -14.11 6.79
C LEU A 251 21.86 -15.33 5.92
N ARG A 252 22.56 -15.52 4.80
CA ARG A 252 22.29 -16.64 3.90
C ARG A 252 22.64 -17.96 4.58
N GLY A 253 21.78 -18.97 4.43
CA GLY A 253 22.01 -20.27 5.04
C GLY A 253 21.70 -20.33 6.55
N VAL A 254 21.59 -19.21 7.26
CA VAL A 254 21.62 -19.23 8.75
C VAL A 254 20.32 -18.80 9.42
N MET A 255 19.25 -18.55 8.66
CA MET A 255 17.97 -18.12 9.21
C MET A 255 16.87 -19.17 9.09
N SER A 256 16.07 -19.30 10.14
CA SER A 256 14.78 -20.00 10.07
C SER A 256 13.67 -19.23 10.77
N LEU A 257 12.43 -19.61 10.47
CA LEU A 257 11.26 -19.22 11.23
C LEU A 257 10.70 -20.40 12.01
N PHE A 258 10.14 -20.13 13.18
CA PHE A 258 9.37 -21.10 13.97
C PHE A 258 7.96 -20.58 14.22
N TRP A 259 6.93 -21.34 13.82
CA TRP A 259 5.55 -21.03 14.16
C TRP A 259 5.23 -21.41 15.60
N THR A 260 4.76 -20.44 16.38
CA THR A 260 4.55 -20.64 17.83
C THR A 260 3.25 -21.37 18.18
N GLY A 261 2.41 -21.71 17.20
CA GLY A 261 1.10 -22.32 17.41
C GLY A 261 -0.02 -21.31 17.75
N GLN A 262 0.33 -20.05 17.98
CA GLN A 262 -0.60 -18.98 18.35
C GLN A 262 -0.54 -17.84 17.34
N GLN A 263 -1.68 -17.24 17.01
CA GLN A 263 -1.69 -16.04 16.18
C GLN A 263 -1.08 -14.85 16.93
N HIS A 264 -0.37 -13.99 16.21
CA HIS A 264 0.15 -12.74 16.73
C HIS A 264 -1.00 -11.80 17.15
N HIS A 265 -0.96 -11.29 18.38
CA HIS A 265 -1.96 -10.35 18.90
C HIS A 265 -1.36 -8.96 19.15
N THR A 266 -1.38 -8.08 18.15
CA THR A 266 -0.89 -6.70 18.23
C THR A 266 -1.80 -5.73 19.02
N PRO A 267 -3.16 -5.76 18.89
CA PRO A 267 -3.99 -4.70 19.45
C PRO A 267 -4.10 -4.67 20.98
N GLY A 268 -3.97 -5.83 21.64
CA GLY A 268 -4.08 -5.94 23.10
C GLY A 268 -2.83 -5.49 23.86
N ALA A 269 -1.66 -5.49 23.20
CA ALA A 269 -0.36 -5.20 23.80
C ALA A 269 0.23 -3.83 23.37
N ALA A 270 -0.46 -3.10 22.49
CA ALA A 270 0.02 -1.82 21.96
C ALA A 270 0.08 -0.70 23.03
N ASN A 271 -0.63 -0.88 24.16
CA ASN A 271 -0.65 0.07 25.28
C ASN A 271 0.26 -0.37 26.45
N ASP A 272 0.98 -1.48 26.32
CA ASP A 272 1.90 -1.93 27.35
C ASP A 272 3.10 -0.98 27.44
N ILE A 273 3.54 -0.70 28.67
CA ILE A 273 4.69 0.15 28.92
C ILE A 273 5.94 -0.65 28.56
N ARG A 274 6.65 -0.20 27.52
CA ARG A 274 7.90 -0.81 27.06
C ARG A 274 9.11 0.03 27.43
N ASP A 275 10.26 -0.63 27.59
CA ASP A 275 11.55 0.05 27.73
C ASP A 275 12.09 0.44 26.35
N TYR A 276 11.61 1.56 25.82
CA TYR A 276 12.05 2.09 24.52
C TYR A 276 13.54 2.43 24.47
N GLN A 277 14.18 2.70 25.61
CA GLN A 277 15.63 2.95 25.67
C GLN A 277 16.43 1.66 25.51
N ALA A 278 15.97 0.57 26.12
CA ALA A 278 16.55 -0.75 25.92
C ALA A 278 16.31 -1.27 24.49
N ILE A 279 15.11 -1.06 23.93
CA ILE A 279 14.83 -1.35 22.51
C ILE A 279 15.80 -0.56 21.60
N ALA A 280 16.00 0.73 21.87
CA ALA A 280 16.95 1.56 21.13
C ALA A 280 18.39 1.07 21.27
N LYS A 281 18.79 0.55 22.44
CA LYS A 281 20.10 -0.07 22.64
C LYS A 281 20.25 -1.32 21.76
N ALA A 282 19.27 -2.22 21.75
CA ALA A 282 19.30 -3.39 20.88
C ALA A 282 19.40 -2.99 19.39
N GLY A 283 18.64 -1.96 18.99
CA GLY A 283 18.70 -1.38 17.64
C GLY A 283 20.08 -0.87 17.25
N ARG A 284 20.78 -0.16 18.15
CA ARG A 284 22.16 0.30 17.92
C ARG A 284 23.15 -0.87 17.75
N VAL A 285 23.06 -1.89 18.60
CA VAL A 285 23.90 -3.10 18.48
C VAL A 285 23.65 -3.79 17.14
N ALA A 286 22.39 -3.93 16.72
CA ALA A 286 22.07 -4.51 15.42
C ALA A 286 22.60 -3.66 14.26
N ARG A 287 22.50 -2.34 14.34
CA ARG A 287 23.04 -1.41 13.33
C ARG A 287 24.56 -1.60 13.18
N ASP A 288 25.28 -1.67 14.29
CA ASP A 288 26.73 -1.89 14.28
C ASP A 288 27.10 -3.29 13.76
N ALA A 289 26.25 -4.29 14.02
CA ALA A 289 26.39 -5.63 13.45
C ALA A 289 26.27 -5.64 11.93
N VAL A 290 25.30 -4.90 11.36
CA VAL A 290 25.17 -4.76 9.91
C VAL A 290 26.37 -4.00 9.33
N TRP A 291 26.79 -2.90 9.97
CA TRP A 291 27.93 -2.10 9.53
C TRP A 291 29.25 -2.88 9.52
N SER A 292 29.47 -3.70 10.55
CA SER A 292 30.67 -4.54 10.69
C SER A 292 30.55 -5.92 10.02
N ASN A 293 29.41 -6.23 9.39
CA ASN A 293 29.11 -7.52 8.79
C ASN A 293 29.32 -8.71 9.75
N SER A 294 28.81 -8.58 10.98
CA SER A 294 29.03 -9.54 12.08
C SER A 294 27.74 -10.26 12.49
N LEU A 295 27.63 -11.55 12.16
CA LEU A 295 26.51 -12.39 12.56
C LEU A 295 26.43 -12.57 14.09
N THR A 296 27.58 -12.68 14.77
CA THR A 296 27.63 -12.80 16.24
C THR A 296 27.09 -11.57 16.93
N LEU A 297 27.47 -10.37 16.48
CA LEU A 297 26.97 -9.12 17.06
C LEU A 297 25.48 -8.92 16.76
N LEU A 298 25.00 -9.39 15.61
CA LEU A 298 23.57 -9.38 15.29
C LEU A 298 22.81 -10.33 16.21
N ALA A 299 23.36 -11.52 16.50
CA ALA A 299 22.81 -12.44 17.47
C ALA A 299 22.74 -11.82 18.88
N ASP A 300 23.76 -11.06 19.30
CA ASP A 300 23.71 -10.32 20.57
C ASP A 300 22.53 -9.33 20.61
N ALA A 301 22.30 -8.59 19.53
CA ALA A 301 21.15 -7.67 19.42
C ALA A 301 19.79 -8.40 19.45
N VAL A 302 19.71 -9.57 18.83
CA VAL A 302 18.52 -10.43 18.87
C VAL A 302 18.26 -10.93 20.28
N ARG A 303 19.30 -11.37 21.03
CA ARG A 303 19.16 -11.78 22.45
C ARG A 303 18.68 -10.63 23.32
N LEU A 304 19.25 -9.43 23.17
CA LEU A 304 18.78 -8.23 23.87
C LEU A 304 17.30 -7.95 23.60
N SER A 305 16.85 -8.15 22.35
CA SER A 305 15.44 -7.98 22.00
C SER A 305 14.55 -9.07 22.60
N TYR A 306 15.03 -10.31 22.68
CA TYR A 306 14.28 -11.42 23.29
C TYR A 306 14.17 -11.30 24.81
N ASP A 307 15.22 -10.82 25.49
CA ASP A 307 15.15 -10.54 26.93
C ASP A 307 14.07 -9.51 27.27
N LEU A 308 13.91 -8.49 26.41
CA LEU A 308 12.82 -7.51 26.53
C LEU A 308 11.45 -8.16 26.30
N GLN A 309 11.33 -9.03 25.30
CA GLN A 309 10.10 -9.77 25.04
C GLN A 309 9.71 -10.68 26.22
N LEU A 310 10.68 -11.31 26.90
CA LEU A 310 10.41 -12.08 28.12
C LEU A 310 9.98 -11.18 29.30
N ALA A 311 10.52 -9.97 29.40
CA ALA A 311 10.08 -8.98 30.39
C ALA A 311 8.66 -8.45 30.11
N GLU A 312 8.18 -8.59 28.86
CA GLU A 312 6.80 -8.34 28.43
C GLU A 312 5.91 -9.60 28.58
N ASP A 313 6.28 -10.56 29.43
CA ASP A 313 5.52 -11.80 29.71
C ASP A 313 5.27 -12.71 28.49
N MET A 314 6.12 -12.63 27.45
CA MET A 314 6.04 -13.56 26.33
C MET A 314 6.49 -14.97 26.74
N ASN A 315 5.89 -15.99 26.11
CA ASN A 315 6.25 -17.38 26.34
C ASN A 315 7.69 -17.66 25.88
N ARG A 316 8.34 -18.62 26.56
CA ARG A 316 9.70 -19.03 26.19
C ARG A 316 9.71 -19.84 24.89
N LEU A 317 10.61 -19.47 24.00
CA LEU A 317 10.78 -20.10 22.70
C LEU A 317 11.66 -21.37 22.79
N PRO A 318 11.47 -22.37 21.92
CA PRO A 318 12.36 -23.54 21.83
C PRO A 318 13.84 -23.16 21.77
N GLY A 319 14.69 -23.86 22.52
CA GLY A 319 16.12 -23.52 22.65
C GLY A 319 16.43 -22.59 23.83
N ASP A 320 15.43 -21.93 24.43
CA ASP A 320 15.59 -21.29 25.73
C ASP A 320 15.87 -22.37 26.80
N ALA A 321 16.81 -22.08 27.72
CA ALA A 321 17.21 -23.00 28.78
C ALA A 321 16.01 -23.49 29.62
N ASN A 322 15.02 -22.63 29.81
CA ASN A 322 13.81 -22.87 30.59
C ASN A 322 12.60 -23.26 29.72
N CYS A 323 12.75 -23.40 28.39
CA CYS A 323 11.71 -23.98 27.55
C CYS A 323 11.78 -25.51 27.61
N PRO A 324 10.63 -26.22 27.74
CA PRO A 324 10.59 -27.68 27.74
C PRO A 324 10.97 -28.28 26.38
N VAL A 325 10.78 -27.53 25.29
CA VAL A 325 11.15 -27.97 23.95
C VAL A 325 12.65 -27.73 23.73
N LYS A 326 13.41 -28.82 23.63
CA LYS A 326 14.85 -28.78 23.32
C LYS A 326 15.09 -28.95 21.83
N LEU A 327 16.06 -28.21 21.32
CA LEU A 327 16.48 -28.28 19.92
C LEU A 327 17.71 -29.20 19.79
N PRO A 328 17.85 -29.90 18.65
CA PRO A 328 19.02 -30.77 18.39
C PRO A 328 20.32 -29.98 18.25
N VAL A 329 20.22 -28.68 17.92
CA VAL A 329 21.33 -27.74 17.82
C VAL A 329 20.92 -26.44 18.50
N ASN A 330 21.86 -25.83 19.23
CA ASN A 330 21.62 -24.53 19.86
C ASN A 330 21.72 -23.41 18.82
N PRO A 331 20.65 -22.63 18.59
CA PRO A 331 20.74 -21.43 17.77
C PRO A 331 21.65 -20.39 18.44
N LEU A 332 22.23 -19.50 17.64
CA LEU A 332 22.95 -18.34 18.14
C LEU A 332 22.00 -17.43 18.93
N ALA A 333 20.86 -17.09 18.35
CA ALA A 333 19.86 -16.24 18.98
C ALA A 333 18.49 -16.43 18.32
N PHE A 334 17.44 -16.03 19.01
CA PHE A 334 16.08 -16.06 18.50
C PHE A 334 15.23 -15.02 19.21
N LYS A 335 14.14 -14.60 18.57
CA LYS A 335 13.13 -13.69 19.13
C LYS A 335 11.81 -13.82 18.37
N TYR A 336 10.71 -13.37 18.95
CA TYR A 336 9.46 -13.20 18.21
C TYR A 336 9.60 -12.09 17.15
N CYS A 337 8.97 -12.27 15.99
CA CYS A 337 8.86 -11.25 14.95
C CYS A 337 7.72 -10.26 15.27
N GLY A 338 7.84 -9.03 14.74
CA GLY A 338 6.81 -8.02 14.86
C GLY A 338 6.57 -7.61 16.32
N GLY A 339 5.31 -7.46 16.71
CA GLY A 339 4.95 -7.04 18.07
C GLY A 339 5.00 -8.15 19.14
N GLY A 340 5.37 -9.39 18.80
CA GLY A 340 5.45 -10.50 19.77
C GLY A 340 4.12 -11.16 20.20
N HIS A 341 4.09 -11.89 21.31
CA HIS A 341 2.89 -12.59 21.81
C HIS A 341 2.21 -13.55 20.80
N GLY A 342 3.00 -14.35 20.09
CA GLY A 342 2.52 -15.28 19.07
C GLY A 342 3.13 -14.99 17.71
N GLY A 343 2.58 -15.61 16.67
CA GLY A 343 3.13 -15.50 15.32
C GLY A 343 4.36 -16.39 15.13
N TYR A 344 5.28 -15.91 14.29
CA TYR A 344 6.57 -16.54 14.08
C TYR A 344 7.66 -15.92 14.93
N ALA A 345 8.64 -16.74 15.30
CA ALA A 345 9.93 -16.31 15.82
C ALA A 345 11.02 -16.53 14.77
N VAL A 346 11.97 -15.60 14.70
CA VAL A 346 13.17 -15.71 13.86
C VAL A 346 14.29 -16.33 14.67
N TYR A 347 15.05 -17.22 14.05
CA TYR A 347 16.21 -17.91 14.63
C TYR A 347 17.43 -17.71 13.75
N LEU A 348 18.57 -17.47 14.39
CA LEU A 348 19.89 -17.38 13.77
C LEU A 348 20.74 -18.58 14.17
N PHE A 349 21.40 -19.22 13.22
CA PHE A 349 22.28 -20.38 13.42
C PHE A 349 23.73 -20.05 13.07
N GLN A 350 24.66 -20.89 13.53
CA GLN A 350 26.08 -20.75 13.22
C GLN A 350 26.40 -21.15 11.77
N SER A 351 25.63 -22.10 11.22
CA SER A 351 25.82 -22.64 9.88
C SER A 351 24.50 -23.09 9.24
N GLU A 352 24.56 -23.37 7.93
CA GLU A 352 23.46 -23.95 7.15
C GLU A 352 23.08 -25.35 7.62
N ASP A 353 24.07 -26.20 7.90
CA ASP A 353 23.83 -27.55 8.42
C ASP A 353 23.10 -27.53 9.77
N ASP A 354 23.45 -26.59 10.65
CA ASP A 354 22.79 -26.41 11.95
C ASP A 354 21.32 -26.00 11.80
N ARG A 355 21.06 -25.05 10.89
CA ARG A 355 19.70 -24.60 10.56
C ARG A 355 18.89 -25.77 9.99
N ASP A 356 19.42 -26.44 8.99
CA ASP A 356 18.72 -27.49 8.24
C ASP A 356 18.37 -28.67 9.14
N ARG A 357 19.28 -29.04 10.05
CA ARG A 357 19.02 -30.08 11.05
C ARG A 357 17.86 -29.72 11.98
N VAL A 358 17.76 -28.47 12.43
CA VAL A 358 16.60 -28.04 13.23
C VAL A 358 15.32 -28.05 12.40
N CYS A 359 15.37 -27.58 11.16
CA CYS A 359 14.23 -27.57 10.25
C CYS A 359 13.74 -28.97 9.87
N SER A 360 14.62 -29.98 9.79
CA SER A 360 14.23 -31.37 9.51
C SER A 360 13.68 -32.09 10.75
N ASP A 361 14.27 -31.85 11.91
CA ASP A 361 14.04 -32.66 13.10
C ASP A 361 12.87 -32.13 13.95
N VAL A 362 12.53 -30.83 13.82
CA VAL A 362 11.54 -30.16 14.69
C VAL A 362 10.42 -29.55 13.85
N GLN A 363 9.20 -30.05 14.02
CA GLN A 363 8.02 -29.53 13.34
C GLN A 363 7.78 -28.04 13.67
N GLY A 364 7.41 -27.26 12.66
CA GLY A 364 7.10 -25.84 12.79
C GLY A 364 8.27 -24.92 12.44
N PHE A 365 9.49 -25.45 12.36
CA PHE A 365 10.64 -24.76 11.79
C PHE A 365 10.61 -24.78 10.26
N ARG A 366 11.09 -23.70 9.64
CA ARG A 366 11.25 -23.60 8.18
C ARG A 366 12.42 -22.69 7.83
N PRO A 367 13.24 -23.04 6.83
CA PRO A 367 14.33 -22.18 6.39
C PRO A 367 13.78 -20.94 5.69
N ILE A 368 14.47 -19.82 5.85
CA ILE A 368 14.21 -18.57 5.13
C ILE A 368 15.53 -17.97 4.66
N GLU A 369 15.48 -17.19 3.59
CA GLU A 369 16.65 -16.54 2.99
C GLU A 369 16.39 -15.04 2.80
N PRO A 370 17.44 -14.18 2.82
CA PRO A 370 17.28 -12.76 2.54
C PRO A 370 16.83 -12.54 1.09
N SER A 371 15.74 -11.80 0.90
CA SER A 371 15.23 -11.42 -0.43
C SER A 371 15.69 -10.01 -0.80
N THR A 372 16.50 -9.87 -1.84
CA THR A 372 16.89 -8.55 -2.37
C THR A 372 15.88 -7.94 -3.35
N ARG A 373 14.87 -8.72 -3.75
CA ARG A 373 13.78 -8.25 -4.61
C ARG A 373 12.68 -7.64 -3.75
N GLY A 374 12.64 -6.31 -3.71
CA GLY A 374 11.51 -5.56 -3.16
C GLY A 374 10.33 -5.48 -4.14
N CYS A 375 9.18 -5.05 -3.61
CA CYS A 375 7.98 -4.72 -4.41
C CYS A 375 8.15 -3.34 -5.05
N ARG A 376 8.41 -3.30 -6.37
CA ARG A 376 8.56 -2.08 -7.19
C ARG A 376 7.45 -1.95 -8.22
#